data_AF-F7XQI3-F1
#
_entry.id   AF-F7XQI3-F1
#
_cell.length_a   1.000
_cell.length_b   1.000
_cell.length_c   1.000
_cell.angle_alpha   90.00
_cell.angle_beta   90.00
_cell.angle_gamma   90.00
#
_symmetry.space_group_name_H-M   'P 1'
#
loop_
_entity.id
_entity.type
_entity.pdbx_description
1 polymer ?
#
loop_
_entity_poly.entity_id
_entity_poly.type
_entity_poly.pdbx_seq_one_letter_code
_entity_poly.pdbx_strand_id
1 'polypeptide(L)'
;MCNVRLSWKIKWNNALLGKTKDFVFLDRIKYFLRDDLNMEYLKENDHHTTDDRGQIKYYDIVVDGKVYKNGAWSYMDYQTYSKDYSNYIAFDEDVYMST
;
A
#
# COMPACT_ATOMS: atom_id res chain seq x y z
N MET A 1 6.13 32.26 -2.62
CA MET A 1 5.35 31.36 -1.73
C MET A 1 5.73 29.93 -2.10
N CYS A 2 6.48 29.24 -1.23
CA CYS A 2 6.94 27.88 -1.51
C CYS A 2 5.82 26.90 -1.13
N ASN A 3 5.03 26.45 -2.11
CA ASN A 3 4.06 25.37 -1.90
C ASN A 3 4.83 24.05 -1.77
N VAL A 4 5.30 23.73 -0.57
CA VAL A 4 5.83 22.40 -0.26
C VAL A 4 4.64 21.44 -0.17
N ARG A 5 4.18 20.92 -1.32
CA ARG A 5 3.25 19.79 -1.32
C ARG A 5 4.01 18.58 -0.77
N LEU A 6 3.79 18.25 0.50
CA LEU A 6 4.34 17.06 1.17
C LEU A 6 4.06 15.83 0.30
N SER A 7 5.08 15.01 0.04
CA SER A 7 4.95 13.78 -0.73
C SER A 7 5.45 12.62 0.11
N TRP A 8 4.65 11.58 0.25
CA TRP A 8 5.05 10.37 0.94
C TRP A 8 6.07 9.61 0.11
N LYS A 9 7.12 9.11 0.78
CA LYS A 9 8.03 8.08 0.29
C LYS A 9 7.81 6.82 1.11
N ILE A 10 7.62 5.72 0.42
CA ILE A 10 7.39 4.40 1.01
C ILE A 10 8.63 3.56 0.70
N LYS A 11 9.27 3.01 1.72
CA LYS A 11 10.53 2.29 1.58
C LYS A 11 10.58 1.03 2.41
N TRP A 12 11.19 0.00 1.85
CA TRP A 12 11.53 -1.21 2.59
C TRP A 12 12.86 -1.75 2.08
N ASN A 13 13.73 -2.21 3.00
CA ASN A 13 15.05 -2.75 2.69
C ASN A 13 15.86 -1.91 1.67
N ASN A 14 15.93 -0.58 1.89
CA ASN A 14 16.58 0.42 1.02
C ASN A 14 15.94 0.67 -0.36
N ALA A 15 14.96 -0.12 -0.79
CA ALA A 15 14.21 0.15 -2.01
C ALA A 15 13.12 1.19 -1.80
N LEU A 16 12.89 2.01 -2.83
CA LEU A 16 11.73 2.90 -2.90
C LEU A 16 10.56 2.10 -3.47
N LEU A 17 9.57 1.80 -2.64
CA LEU A 17 8.36 1.10 -3.06
C LEU A 17 7.37 2.04 -3.73
N GLY A 18 7.49 3.35 -3.50
CA GLY A 18 6.65 4.33 -4.17
C GLY A 18 6.85 5.74 -3.63
N LYS A 19 6.32 6.72 -4.37
CA LYS A 19 6.29 8.12 -3.95
C LYS A 19 5.01 8.77 -4.44
N THR A 20 4.20 9.28 -3.52
CA THR A 20 2.88 9.82 -3.86
C THR A 20 2.53 11.08 -3.08
N LYS A 21 1.62 11.87 -3.65
CA LYS A 21 0.88 12.93 -2.94
C LYS A 21 -0.57 12.53 -2.67
N ASP A 22 -1.03 11.45 -3.30
CA ASP A 22 -2.40 10.96 -3.31
C ASP A 22 -2.49 9.72 -2.43
N PHE A 23 -3.03 9.92 -1.23
CA PHE A 23 -3.26 8.87 -0.26
C PHE A 23 -4.59 9.11 0.45
N VAL A 24 -5.13 8.05 1.01
CA VAL A 24 -6.34 8.10 1.84
C VAL A 24 -6.03 7.49 3.20
N PHE A 25 -6.70 7.99 4.22
CA PHE A 25 -6.55 7.53 5.58
C PHE A 25 -7.82 6.81 6.00
N LEU A 26 -7.72 5.51 6.23
CA LEU A 26 -8.83 4.63 6.60
C LEU A 26 -8.43 3.90 7.88
N ASP A 27 -9.19 4.10 8.96
CA ASP A 27 -8.99 3.41 10.24
C ASP A 27 -7.56 3.41 10.78
N ARG A 28 -6.90 4.57 10.67
CA ARG A 28 -5.51 4.84 11.08
C ARG A 28 -4.43 4.26 10.15
N ILE A 29 -4.84 3.68 9.03
CA ILE A 29 -3.98 3.08 8.02
C ILE A 29 -3.93 3.99 6.80
N LYS A 30 -2.74 4.17 6.24
CA LYS A 30 -2.55 4.91 4.97
C LYS A 30 -2.67 3.94 3.81
N TYR A 31 -3.50 4.31 2.86
CA TYR A 31 -3.70 3.62 1.60
C TYR A 31 -3.20 4.54 0.49
N PHE A 32 -2.29 4.03 -0.32
CA PHE A 32 -1.61 4.76 -1.38
C PHE A 32 -2.12 4.28 -2.74
N LEU A 33 -2.25 5.19 -3.70
CA LEU A 33 -2.70 4.83 -5.04
C LEU A 33 -1.70 3.87 -5.68
N ARG A 34 -2.18 2.74 -6.21
CA ARG A 34 -1.36 1.70 -6.83
C ARG A 34 -0.44 2.25 -7.93
N ASP A 35 -0.93 3.21 -8.71
CA ASP A 35 -0.22 3.79 -9.85
C ASP A 35 1.04 4.59 -9.44
N ASP A 36 1.14 4.99 -8.17
CA ASP A 36 2.31 5.69 -7.61
C ASP A 36 3.32 4.73 -6.94
N LEU A 37 3.06 3.43 -7.01
CA LEU A 37 3.87 2.38 -6.41
C LEU A 37 4.67 1.63 -7.47
N ASN A 38 5.88 1.26 -7.12
CA ASN A 38 6.75 0.38 -7.88
C ASN A 38 6.28 -1.06 -7.67
N MET A 39 5.22 -1.44 -8.40
CA MET A 39 4.57 -2.75 -8.28
C MET A 39 5.51 -3.93 -8.59
N GLU A 40 6.67 -3.70 -9.21
CA GLU A 40 7.72 -4.72 -9.40
C GLU A 40 8.21 -5.34 -8.08
N TYR A 41 8.12 -4.60 -6.96
CA TYR A 41 8.48 -5.10 -5.63
C TYR A 41 7.32 -5.79 -4.91
N LEU A 42 6.09 -5.73 -5.43
CA LEU A 42 4.90 -6.28 -4.78
C LEU A 42 4.40 -7.50 -5.55
N LYS A 43 4.64 -8.68 -5.00
CA LYS A 43 4.20 -9.94 -5.59
C LYS A 43 2.94 -10.40 -4.90
N GLU A 44 1.86 -10.51 -5.66
CA GLU A 44 0.64 -11.15 -5.19
C GLU A 44 0.94 -12.56 -4.68
N ASN A 45 0.28 -12.91 -3.58
CA ASN A 45 0.34 -14.25 -3.00
C ASN A 45 -1.09 -14.81 -2.85
N ASP A 46 -1.18 -16.10 -2.49
CA ASP A 46 -2.47 -16.79 -2.35
C ASP A 46 -3.21 -16.44 -1.05
N HIS A 47 -2.61 -15.61 -0.19
CA HIS A 47 -3.21 -15.22 1.08
C HIS A 47 -4.28 -14.15 0.89
N HIS A 48 -5.47 -14.44 1.37
CA HIS A 48 -6.61 -13.56 1.33
C HIS A 48 -7.34 -13.60 2.67
N THR A 49 -7.89 -12.46 3.09
CA THR A 49 -8.79 -12.36 4.24
C THR A 49 -10.06 -11.63 3.82
N THR A 50 -11.05 -11.60 4.70
CA THR A 50 -12.30 -10.89 4.45
C THR A 50 -12.73 -10.24 5.75
N ASP A 51 -13.12 -8.97 5.67
CA ASP A 51 -13.72 -8.25 6.78
C ASP A 51 -15.11 -7.72 6.38
N ASP A 52 -15.69 -6.87 7.22
CA ASP A 52 -16.98 -6.22 6.98
C ASP A 52 -16.96 -5.23 5.80
N ARG A 53 -15.77 -4.87 5.30
CA ARG A 53 -15.56 -3.94 4.19
C ARG A 53 -15.29 -4.65 2.87
N GLY A 54 -14.85 -5.91 2.91
CA GLY A 54 -14.82 -6.81 1.76
C GLY A 54 -13.61 -7.74 1.75
N GLN A 55 -13.26 -8.27 0.56
CA GLN A 55 -12.13 -9.19 0.43
C GLN A 55 -10.81 -8.41 0.36
N ILE A 56 -9.82 -8.87 1.12
CA ILE A 56 -8.48 -8.30 1.18
C ILE A 56 -7.51 -9.29 0.56
N LYS A 57 -6.68 -8.77 -0.35
CA LYS A 57 -5.60 -9.49 -1.01
C LYS A 57 -4.25 -9.00 -0.50
N TYR A 58 -3.33 -9.93 -0.30
CA TYR A 58 -2.00 -9.63 0.21
C TYR A 58 -0.93 -9.74 -0.88
N TYR A 59 0.16 -9.02 -0.65
CA TYR A 59 1.35 -9.01 -1.47
C TYR A 59 2.57 -9.24 -0.59
N ASP A 60 3.49 -10.07 -1.07
CA ASP A 60 4.84 -10.16 -0.56
C ASP A 60 5.67 -9.00 -1.12
N ILE A 61 6.43 -8.33 -0.26
CA ILE A 61 7.41 -7.32 -0.69
C ILE A 61 8.73 -8.01 -0.97
N VAL A 62 9.22 -7.96 -2.21
CA VAL A 62 10.44 -8.64 -2.64
C VAL A 62 11.48 -7.63 -3.10
N VAL A 63 12.59 -7.51 -2.36
CA VAL A 63 13.70 -6.59 -2.67
C VAL A 63 15.03 -7.33 -2.46
N ASP A 64 15.87 -7.37 -3.50
CA ASP A 64 17.21 -7.98 -3.45
C ASP A 64 17.24 -9.40 -2.84
N GLY A 65 16.26 -10.23 -3.21
CA GLY A 65 16.13 -11.61 -2.72
C GLY A 65 15.58 -11.73 -1.29
N LYS A 66 15.36 -10.63 -0.58
CA LYS A 66 14.63 -10.63 0.69
C LYS A 66 13.13 -10.56 0.42
N VAL A 67 12.36 -11.27 1.23
CA VAL A 67 10.90 -11.36 1.13
C VAL A 67 10.29 -10.96 2.46
N TYR A 68 9.42 -9.94 2.44
CA TYR A 68 8.51 -9.64 3.54
C TYR A 68 7.13 -10.16 3.18
N LYS A 69 6.79 -11.32 3.75
CA LYS A 69 5.51 -11.97 3.48
C LYS A 69 4.36 -11.13 3.98
N ASN A 70 3.31 -11.00 3.15
CA ASN A 70 2.10 -10.23 3.47
C ASN A 70 2.37 -8.76 3.89
N GLY A 71 3.50 -8.18 3.49
CA GLY A 71 3.90 -6.83 3.92
C GLY A 71 3.07 -5.69 3.30
N ALA A 72 2.22 -6.00 2.33
CA ALA A 72 1.26 -5.06 1.76
C ALA A 72 -0.07 -5.73 1.47
N TRP A 73 -1.15 -4.96 1.44
CA TRP A 73 -2.50 -5.45 1.14
C TRP A 73 -3.38 -4.42 0.44
N SER A 74 -4.43 -4.90 -0.21
CA SER A 74 -5.42 -4.10 -0.94
C SER A 74 -6.80 -4.75 -0.85
N TYR A 75 -7.86 -3.96 -0.88
CA TYR A 75 -9.21 -4.51 -1.02
C TYR A 75 -9.45 -4.90 -2.47
N MET A 76 -9.98 -6.09 -2.74
CA MET A 76 -10.39 -6.48 -4.09
C MET A 76 -11.77 -5.94 -4.45
N ASP A 77 -12.68 -5.95 -3.47
CA ASP A 77 -14.02 -5.41 -3.58
C ASP A 77 -14.33 -4.70 -2.26
N TYR A 78 -14.50 -3.38 -2.31
CA TYR A 78 -14.74 -2.56 -1.14
C TYR A 78 -16.18 -2.09 -1.09
N GLN A 79 -16.96 -2.61 -0.14
CA GLN A 79 -18.42 -2.55 -0.18
C GLN A 79 -19.03 -1.49 0.75
N THR A 80 -18.24 -0.90 1.65
CA THR A 80 -18.76 -0.12 2.79
C THR A 80 -18.72 1.40 2.62
N TYR A 81 -18.09 1.92 1.57
CA TYR A 81 -17.99 3.38 1.37
C TYR A 81 -18.41 3.77 -0.04
N SER A 82 -18.83 5.02 -0.21
CA SER A 82 -19.24 5.60 -1.50
C SER A 82 -18.11 5.75 -2.52
N LYS A 83 -16.90 5.31 -2.19
CA LYS A 83 -15.70 5.37 -3.02
C LYS A 83 -15.06 3.99 -3.12
N ASP A 84 -14.62 3.67 -4.32
CA ASP A 84 -13.84 2.47 -4.60
C ASP A 84 -12.39 2.67 -4.14
N TYR A 85 -11.91 1.76 -3.28
CA TYR A 85 -10.52 1.73 -2.82
C TYR A 85 -9.75 0.52 -3.35
N SER A 86 -10.30 -0.20 -4.33
CA SER A 86 -9.67 -1.39 -4.92
C SER A 86 -8.33 -1.11 -5.60
N ASN A 87 -8.12 0.14 -6.04
CA ASN A 87 -6.84 0.58 -6.61
C ASN A 87 -5.87 1.18 -5.58
N TYR A 88 -6.07 0.94 -4.28
CA TYR A 88 -5.18 1.43 -3.23
C TYR A 88 -4.52 0.28 -2.47
N ILE A 89 -3.27 0.52 -2.05
CA ILE A 89 -2.44 -0.43 -1.32
C ILE A 89 -1.99 0.18 0.00
N ALA A 90 -2.13 -0.58 1.08
CA ALA A 90 -1.58 -0.29 2.39
C ALA A 90 -0.37 -1.18 2.67
N PHE A 91 0.42 -0.79 3.66
CA PHE A 91 1.67 -1.43 4.05
C PHE A 91 1.70 -1.69 5.54
N ASP A 92 2.38 -2.77 5.92
CA ASP A 92 2.60 -3.14 7.31
C ASP A 92 3.61 -2.19 7.99
N GLU A 93 3.74 -2.29 9.31
CA GLU A 93 4.48 -1.36 10.17
C GLU A 93 6.00 -1.34 9.91
N ASP A 94 6.58 -2.44 9.44
CA ASP A 94 8.00 -2.52 9.08
C ASP A 94 8.35 -1.75 7.79
N VAL A 95 7.36 -1.24 7.06
CA VAL A 95 7.56 -0.39 5.89
C VAL A 95 7.72 1.08 6.31
N TYR A 96 8.89 1.63 6.03
CA TYR A 96 9.22 2.99 6.40
C TYR A 96 8.50 4.01 5.50
N MET A 97 7.67 4.85 6.12
CA MET A 97 6.89 5.90 5.45
C MET A 97 7.28 7.27 5.98
N SER A 98 7.72 8.17 5.10
CA SER A 98 8.14 9.54 5.46
C SER A 98 7.69 10.57 4.44
N THR A 99 7.36 11.80 4.89
CA THR A 99 7.02 12.96 4.04
C THR A 99 8.22 13.82 3.67
#